data_AF-A0A534J8A9-F1
#
_entry.id   AF-A0A534J8A9-F1
#
_cell.length_a   1.000
_cell.length_b   1.000
_cell.length_c   1.000
_cell.angle_alpha   90.00
_cell.angle_beta   90.00
_cell.angle_gamma   90.00
#
_symmetry.space_group_name_H-M   'P 1'
#
loop_
_entity.id
_entity.type
_entity.pdbx_description
1 polymer ?
#
loop_
_entity_poly.entity_id
_entity_poly.type
_entity_poly.pdbx_seq_one_letter_code
_entity_poly.pdbx_strand_id
1 'polypeptide(L)'
;MTVGAGREAYERARKAVDAGRFDEALSAAGEAFRLESEDGPIRELHVGLNLARGVKLAASARDLRRQEVVARDIGVEVEFEDSDRVKGAFQDALNAFDAVLSADPENEKAMMMKASTLHRFDRATRREEALGLLRRIQEAHPENRQLRLVIKKVEKKCDECSDSGFCPHCGGRGTRTLLGFKRRCDKCWGQGICLRCGVL
;
A
#
# COMPACT_ATOMS: atom_id res chain seq x y z
N MET A 1 -9.00 31.83 -26.92
CA MET A 1 -9.56 31.04 -25.80
C MET A 1 -8.48 30.96 -24.75
N THR A 2 -8.66 31.59 -23.59
CA THR A 2 -7.72 31.50 -22.47
C THR A 2 -7.71 30.05 -21.97
N VAL A 3 -6.55 29.40 -22.03
CA VAL A 3 -6.37 28.08 -21.41
C VAL A 3 -6.64 28.27 -19.92
N GLY A 4 -7.55 27.48 -19.35
CA GLY A 4 -7.83 27.53 -17.92
C GLY A 4 -6.57 27.20 -17.12
N ALA A 5 -6.38 27.84 -15.96
CA ALA A 5 -5.21 27.61 -15.13
C ALA A 5 -5.03 26.12 -14.75
N GLY A 6 -6.14 25.35 -14.66
CA GLY A 6 -6.09 23.91 -14.46
C GLY A 6 -5.49 23.15 -15.64
N ARG A 7 -5.87 23.53 -16.87
CA ARG A 7 -5.26 22.97 -18.10
C ARG A 7 -3.77 23.30 -18.24
N GLU A 8 -3.33 24.48 -17.82
CA GLU A 8 -1.90 24.81 -17.83
C GLU A 8 -1.10 23.93 -16.84
N ALA A 9 -1.65 23.72 -15.64
CA ALA A 9 -1.08 22.80 -14.66
C ALA A 9 -1.07 21.34 -15.14
N TYR A 10 -2.13 20.92 -15.84
CA TYR A 10 -2.22 19.60 -16.47
C TYR A 10 -1.12 19.37 -17.51
N GLU A 11 -0.89 20.34 -18.41
CA GLU A 11 0.17 20.24 -19.41
C GLU A 11 1.57 20.22 -18.78
N ARG A 12 1.78 20.97 -17.68
CA ARG A 12 3.01 20.84 -16.89
C ARG A 12 3.18 19.44 -16.31
N ALA A 13 2.10 18.87 -15.74
CA ALA A 13 2.12 17.53 -15.18
C ALA A 13 2.48 16.48 -16.22
N ARG A 14 1.85 16.52 -17.41
CA ARG A 14 2.17 15.63 -18.53
C ARG A 14 3.63 15.72 -18.97
N LYS A 15 4.15 16.94 -19.17
CA LYS A 15 5.57 17.13 -19.52
C LYS A 15 6.52 16.58 -18.45
N ALA A 16 6.15 16.68 -17.17
CA ALA A 16 6.93 16.10 -16.09
C ALA A 16 6.88 14.57 -16.09
N VAL A 17 5.73 13.97 -16.43
CA VAL A 17 5.60 12.51 -16.65
C VAL A 17 6.50 12.06 -17.79
N ASP A 18 6.43 12.72 -18.96
CA ASP A 18 7.22 12.38 -20.14
C ASP A 18 8.73 12.45 -19.87
N ALA A 19 9.14 13.35 -18.97
CA ALA A 19 10.52 13.52 -18.56
C ALA A 19 10.93 12.68 -17.33
N GLY A 20 10.05 11.82 -16.81
CA GLY A 20 10.32 10.98 -15.64
C GLY A 20 10.45 11.73 -14.31
N ARG A 21 10.07 13.01 -14.25
CA ARG A 21 10.13 13.85 -13.04
C ARG A 21 8.86 13.68 -12.22
N PHE A 22 8.79 12.55 -11.51
CA PHE A 22 7.56 12.09 -10.86
C PHE A 22 7.02 13.03 -9.77
N ASP A 23 7.89 13.65 -8.97
CA ASP A 23 7.46 14.56 -7.89
C ASP A 23 6.88 15.87 -8.46
N GLU A 24 7.49 16.40 -9.53
CA GLU A 24 6.94 17.54 -10.27
C GLU A 24 5.59 17.19 -10.91
N ALA A 25 5.48 16.00 -11.50
CA ALA A 25 4.23 15.51 -12.09
C ALA A 25 3.11 15.42 -11.05
N LEU A 26 3.38 14.84 -9.88
CA LEU A 26 2.43 14.78 -8.77
C LEU A 26 1.99 16.17 -8.30
N SER A 27 2.94 17.09 -8.13
CA SER A 27 2.65 18.45 -7.69
C SER A 27 1.75 19.17 -8.69
N ALA A 28 2.10 19.14 -9.98
CA ALA A 28 1.36 19.80 -11.03
C ALA A 28 -0.01 19.14 -11.29
N ALA A 29 -0.12 17.81 -11.19
CA ALA A 29 -1.40 17.12 -11.31
C ALA A 29 -2.33 17.40 -10.11
N GLY A 30 -1.77 17.50 -8.90
CA GLY A 30 -2.51 17.91 -7.71
C GLY A 30 -3.01 19.36 -7.82
N GLU A 31 -2.20 20.25 -8.39
CA GLU A 31 -2.59 21.62 -8.69
C GLU A 31 -3.72 21.67 -9.73
N ALA A 32 -3.57 20.96 -10.85
CA ALA A 32 -4.58 20.87 -11.89
C ALA A 32 -5.92 20.37 -11.34
N PHE A 33 -5.89 19.31 -10.53
CA PHE A 33 -7.09 18.73 -9.93
C PHE A 33 -7.77 19.68 -8.92
N ARG A 34 -7.00 20.46 -8.15
CA ARG A 34 -7.58 21.48 -7.24
C ARG A 34 -8.28 22.62 -8.00
N LEU A 35 -7.79 22.95 -9.20
CA LEU A 35 -8.34 24.03 -10.01
C LEU A 35 -9.57 23.57 -10.81
N GLU A 36 -9.53 22.34 -11.36
CA GLU A 36 -10.54 21.81 -12.29
C GLU A 36 -10.77 20.31 -12.04
N SER A 37 -11.37 19.93 -10.90
CA SER A 37 -11.59 18.52 -10.49
C SER A 37 -12.52 17.72 -11.40
N GLU A 38 -13.48 18.40 -12.03
CA GLU A 38 -14.50 17.77 -12.88
C GLU A 38 -13.97 17.41 -14.27
N ASP A 39 -12.85 17.99 -14.69
CA ASP A 39 -12.21 17.67 -15.98
C ASP A 39 -11.68 16.23 -15.96
N GLY A 40 -12.22 15.40 -16.86
CA GLY A 40 -11.93 13.97 -16.95
C GLY A 40 -10.43 13.67 -17.05
N PRO A 41 -9.72 14.20 -18.07
CA PRO A 41 -8.27 14.02 -18.21
C PRO A 41 -7.45 14.45 -16.98
N ILE A 42 -7.81 15.57 -16.34
CA ILE A 42 -7.14 16.03 -15.12
C ILE A 42 -7.34 15.02 -13.97
N ARG A 43 -8.58 14.58 -13.76
CA ARG A 43 -8.92 13.59 -12.73
C ARG A 43 -8.22 12.25 -12.98
N GLU A 44 -8.20 11.77 -14.22
CA GLU A 44 -7.53 10.53 -14.60
C GLU A 44 -6.02 10.57 -14.33
N LEU A 45 -5.35 11.68 -14.71
CA LEU A 45 -3.93 11.86 -14.42
C LEU A 45 -3.65 11.92 -12.92
N HIS A 46 -4.49 12.63 -12.15
CA HIS A 46 -4.39 12.73 -10.70
C HIS A 46 -4.53 11.35 -10.03
N VAL A 47 -5.55 10.59 -10.40
CA VAL A 47 -5.81 9.23 -9.92
C VAL A 47 -4.65 8.30 -10.26
N GLY A 48 -4.19 8.30 -11.52
CA GLY A 48 -3.10 7.45 -11.97
C GLY A 48 -1.79 7.68 -11.22
N LEU A 49 -1.41 8.95 -11.03
CA LEU A 49 -0.16 9.31 -10.33
C LEU A 49 -0.23 8.99 -8.84
N ASN A 50 -1.35 9.30 -8.15
CA ASN A 50 -1.48 9.00 -6.73
C ASN A 50 -1.60 7.50 -6.47
N LEU A 51 -2.23 6.73 -7.36
CA LEU A 51 -2.26 5.28 -7.26
C LEU A 51 -0.85 4.69 -7.38
N ALA A 52 -0.06 5.14 -8.36
CA ALA A 52 1.33 4.72 -8.52
C ALA A 52 2.18 5.11 -7.29
N ARG A 53 1.98 6.33 -6.76
CA ARG A 53 2.62 6.80 -5.53
C ARG A 53 2.26 5.92 -4.33
N GLY A 54 0.99 5.61 -4.11
CA GLY A 54 0.52 4.77 -3.01
C GLY A 54 1.12 3.38 -3.04
N VAL A 55 1.16 2.74 -4.21
CA VAL A 55 1.79 1.42 -4.39
C VAL A 55 3.29 1.47 -4.05
N LYS A 56 4.00 2.49 -4.53
CA LYS A 56 5.44 2.68 -4.24
C LYS A 56 5.70 2.92 -2.76
N LEU A 57 4.90 3.78 -2.12
CA LEU A 57 5.02 4.09 -0.69
C LEU A 57 4.71 2.86 0.17
N ALA A 58 3.66 2.09 -0.15
CA ALA A 58 3.33 0.86 0.56
C ALA A 58 4.46 -0.18 0.49
N ALA A 59 5.08 -0.34 -0.69
CA ALA A 59 6.25 -1.21 -0.85
C ALA A 59 7.45 -0.69 -0.03
N SER A 60 7.71 0.61 -0.09
CA SER A 60 8.82 1.25 0.65
C SER A 60 8.65 1.14 2.17
N ALA A 61 7.43 1.32 2.68
CA ALA A 61 7.10 1.16 4.10
C ALA A 61 7.35 -0.28 4.58
N ARG A 62 6.99 -1.28 3.76
CA ARG A 62 7.29 -2.69 4.05
C ARG A 62 8.79 -2.96 4.09
N ASP A 63 9.53 -2.41 3.13
CA ASP A 63 10.98 -2.60 3.08
C ASP A 63 11.68 -1.93 4.25
N LEU A 64 11.24 -0.72 4.62
CA LEU A 64 11.72 -0.01 5.80
C LEU A 64 11.47 -0.82 7.07
N ARG A 65 10.24 -1.31 7.27
CA ARG A 65 9.91 -2.18 8.40
C ARG A 65 10.83 -3.39 8.47
N ARG A 66 11.02 -4.08 7.35
CA ARG A 66 11.92 -5.25 7.27
C ARG A 66 13.36 -4.90 7.62
N GLN A 67 13.86 -3.74 7.17
CA GLN A 67 15.20 -3.27 7.52
C GLN A 67 15.33 -3.00 9.03
N GLU A 68 14.33 -2.41 9.66
CA GLU A 68 14.32 -2.18 11.10
C GLU A 68 14.28 -3.48 11.92
N VAL A 69 13.47 -4.46 11.51
CA VAL A 69 13.48 -5.81 12.11
C VAL A 69 14.89 -6.41 12.09
N VAL A 70 15.60 -6.26 10.97
CA VAL A 70 16.98 -6.75 10.82
C VAL A 70 17.96 -5.95 11.67
N ALA A 71 17.85 -4.63 11.69
CA ALA A 71 18.78 -3.75 12.40
C ALA A 71 18.66 -3.86 13.93
N ARG A 72 17.44 -4.08 14.43
CA ARG A 72 17.13 -4.22 15.87
C ARG A 72 17.33 -5.66 16.37
N ASP A 73 17.65 -6.60 15.48
CA ASP A 73 17.80 -8.04 15.75
C ASP A 73 16.68 -8.64 16.62
N ILE A 74 15.43 -8.28 16.31
CA ILE A 74 14.28 -8.65 17.14
C ILE A 74 14.00 -10.15 17.02
N GLY A 75 13.99 -10.83 18.15
CA GLY A 75 13.66 -12.26 18.23
C GLY A 75 12.26 -12.55 17.67
N VAL A 76 12.07 -13.73 17.09
CA VAL A 76 10.77 -14.13 16.49
C VAL A 76 9.65 -14.15 17.52
N GLU A 77 9.98 -14.42 18.78
CA GLU A 77 9.03 -14.51 19.91
C GLU A 77 8.65 -13.13 20.48
N VAL A 78 9.32 -12.07 20.05
CA VAL A 78 9.06 -10.71 20.54
C VAL A 78 8.05 -10.06 19.59
N GLU A 79 6.97 -9.52 20.17
CA GLU A 79 6.02 -8.72 19.42
C GLU A 79 6.73 -7.49 18.83
N PHE A 80 6.76 -7.43 17.50
CA PHE A 80 7.41 -6.33 16.80
C PHE A 80 6.50 -5.11 16.79
N GLU A 81 6.96 -4.03 17.43
CA GLU A 81 6.33 -2.73 17.29
C GLU A 81 7.07 -1.88 16.25
N ASP A 82 6.30 -1.30 15.34
CA ASP A 82 6.79 -0.29 14.39
C ASP A 82 7.31 0.95 15.11
N SER A 83 8.44 1.46 14.65
CA SER A 83 8.87 2.82 15.01
C SER A 83 7.93 3.86 14.41
N ASP A 84 7.97 5.10 14.92
CA ASP A 84 7.23 6.23 14.35
C ASP A 84 7.59 6.47 12.88
N ARG A 85 8.82 6.17 12.49
CA ARG A 85 9.28 6.26 11.10
C ARG A 85 8.53 5.28 10.19
N VAL A 86 8.37 4.04 10.63
CA VAL A 86 7.61 3.03 9.88
C VAL A 86 6.12 3.36 9.89
N LYS A 87 5.57 3.76 11.04
CA LYS A 87 4.17 4.20 11.17
C LYS A 87 3.87 5.35 10.20
N GLY A 88 4.75 6.36 10.14
CA GLY A 88 4.65 7.46 9.19
C GLY A 88 4.69 7.01 7.72
N ALA A 89 5.61 6.10 7.36
CA ALA A 89 5.71 5.60 5.99
C ALA A 89 4.46 4.83 5.53
N PHE A 90 3.83 4.05 6.42
CA PHE A 90 2.54 3.42 6.12
C PHE A 90 1.43 4.46 6.01
N GLN A 91 1.41 5.47 6.87
CA GLN A 91 0.41 6.54 6.80
C GLN A 91 0.51 7.33 5.49
N ASP A 92 1.72 7.63 5.01
CA ASP A 92 1.93 8.28 3.72
C ASP A 92 1.35 7.45 2.55
N ALA A 93 1.49 6.13 2.61
CA ALA A 93 0.91 5.23 1.62
C ALA A 93 -0.63 5.26 1.66
N LEU A 94 -1.22 5.23 2.86
CA LEU A 94 -2.67 5.32 3.04
C LEU A 94 -3.21 6.65 2.53
N ASN A 95 -2.55 7.77 2.86
CA ASN A 95 -2.93 9.10 2.40
C ASN A 95 -2.93 9.21 0.86
N ALA A 96 -1.98 8.54 0.18
CA ALA A 96 -1.95 8.50 -1.28
C ALA A 96 -3.15 7.73 -1.88
N PHE A 97 -3.58 6.63 -1.25
CA PHE A 97 -4.80 5.95 -1.67
C PHE A 97 -6.07 6.76 -1.35
N ASP A 98 -6.07 7.49 -0.23
CA ASP A 98 -7.18 8.40 0.11
C ASP A 98 -7.33 9.54 -0.89
N ALA A 99 -6.22 10.06 -1.43
CA ALA A 99 -6.26 11.03 -2.52
C ALA A 99 -6.91 10.43 -3.78
N VAL A 100 -6.63 9.16 -4.11
CA VAL A 100 -7.30 8.47 -5.23
C VAL A 100 -8.79 8.31 -4.94
N LEU A 101 -9.16 7.80 -3.77
CA LEU A 101 -10.55 7.53 -3.41
C LEU A 101 -11.38 8.80 -3.21
N SER A 102 -10.74 9.94 -2.95
CA SER A 102 -11.42 11.25 -2.94
C SER A 102 -11.78 11.72 -4.35
N ALA A 103 -10.95 11.41 -5.35
CA ALA A 103 -11.18 11.77 -6.75
C ALA A 103 -12.05 10.74 -7.49
N ASP A 104 -11.94 9.46 -7.12
CA ASP A 104 -12.67 8.33 -7.69
C ASP A 104 -13.06 7.35 -6.56
N PRO A 105 -14.21 7.56 -5.91
CA PRO A 105 -14.64 6.76 -4.76
C PRO A 105 -14.87 5.28 -5.06
N GLU A 106 -15.11 4.94 -6.33
CA GLU A 106 -15.38 3.58 -6.80
C GLU A 106 -14.13 2.91 -7.40
N ASN A 107 -12.95 3.52 -7.21
CA ASN A 107 -11.68 2.95 -7.67
C ASN A 107 -11.33 1.65 -6.91
N GLU A 108 -11.76 0.51 -7.45
CA GLU A 108 -11.54 -0.80 -6.83
C GLU A 108 -10.06 -1.09 -6.57
N LYS A 109 -9.18 -0.67 -7.48
CA LYS A 109 -7.74 -0.92 -7.35
C LYS A 109 -7.17 -0.16 -6.16
N ALA A 110 -7.55 1.10 -5.96
CA ALA A 110 -7.17 1.87 -4.78
C ALA A 110 -7.78 1.28 -3.50
N MET A 111 -9.05 0.85 -3.51
CA MET A 111 -9.68 0.17 -2.37
C MET A 111 -8.94 -1.12 -1.99
N MET A 112 -8.63 -1.98 -2.97
CA MET A 112 -7.85 -3.20 -2.77
C MET A 112 -6.46 -2.89 -2.17
N MET A 113 -5.74 -1.94 -2.76
CA MET A 113 -4.37 -1.61 -2.32
C MET A 113 -4.37 -0.95 -0.94
N LYS A 114 -5.35 -0.08 -0.63
CA LYS A 114 -5.54 0.50 0.70
C LYS A 114 -5.87 -0.56 1.74
N ALA A 115 -6.83 -1.46 1.47
CA ALA A 115 -7.16 -2.56 2.38
C ALA A 115 -5.95 -3.48 2.64
N SER A 116 -5.20 -3.80 1.59
CA SER A 116 -3.98 -4.60 1.63
C SER A 116 -2.88 -3.89 2.45
N THR A 117 -2.82 -2.55 2.41
CA THR A 117 -1.89 -1.73 3.20
C THR A 117 -2.31 -1.63 4.66
N LEU A 118 -3.59 -1.38 4.95
CA LEU A 118 -4.17 -1.37 6.30
C LEU A 118 -3.92 -2.70 7.02
N HIS A 119 -4.22 -3.82 6.36
CA HIS A 119 -4.00 -5.16 6.89
C HIS A 119 -2.52 -5.51 7.07
N ARG A 120 -1.59 -4.81 6.42
CA ARG A 120 -0.16 -4.97 6.71
C ARG A 120 0.31 -4.03 7.79
N PHE A 121 -0.23 -2.81 7.82
CA PHE A 121 0.19 -1.78 8.75
C PHE A 121 -0.15 -2.20 10.18
N ASP A 122 -1.42 -2.42 10.46
CA ASP A 122 -1.92 -2.80 11.79
C ASP A 122 -3.15 -3.70 11.65
N ARG A 123 -2.96 -4.98 11.93
CA ARG A 123 -4.01 -6.00 11.83
C ARG A 123 -5.01 -6.00 12.97
N ALA A 124 -4.66 -5.42 14.11
CA ALA A 124 -5.51 -5.39 15.28
C ALA A 124 -6.53 -4.26 15.15
N THR A 125 -6.06 -3.04 14.85
CA THR A 125 -6.92 -1.85 14.86
C THR A 125 -7.52 -1.50 13.51
N ARG A 126 -6.85 -1.82 12.38
CA ARG A 126 -7.30 -1.44 11.02
C ARG A 126 -8.05 -2.55 10.27
N ARG A 127 -8.33 -3.68 10.91
CA ARG A 127 -9.00 -4.83 10.27
C ARG A 127 -10.39 -4.48 9.72
N GLU A 128 -11.23 -3.83 10.52
CA GLU A 128 -12.58 -3.47 10.08
C GLU A 128 -12.57 -2.44 8.96
N GLU A 129 -11.64 -1.47 9.00
CA GLU A 129 -11.48 -0.51 7.90
C GLU A 129 -11.09 -1.22 6.59
N ALA A 130 -10.14 -2.16 6.64
CA ALA A 130 -9.76 -2.96 5.49
C ALA A 130 -10.93 -3.81 4.96
N LEU A 131 -11.69 -4.45 5.85
CA LEU A 131 -12.86 -5.24 5.47
C LEU A 131 -13.97 -4.38 4.87
N GLY A 132 -14.20 -3.16 5.39
CA GLY A 132 -15.17 -2.22 4.84
C GLY A 132 -14.90 -1.89 3.37
N LEU A 133 -13.63 -1.60 3.03
CA LEU A 133 -13.22 -1.37 1.64
C LEU A 133 -13.46 -2.61 0.77
N LEU A 134 -13.08 -3.80 1.24
CA LEU A 134 -13.24 -5.03 0.47
C LEU A 134 -14.71 -5.42 0.28
N ARG A 135 -15.57 -5.14 1.28
CA ARG A 135 -17.02 -5.38 1.20
C ARG A 135 -17.68 -4.48 0.17
N ARG A 136 -17.29 -3.21 0.05
CA ARG A 136 -17.78 -2.32 -1.02
C ARG A 136 -17.49 -2.89 -2.42
N ILE A 137 -16.28 -3.39 -2.65
CA ILE A 137 -15.94 -4.05 -3.92
C ILE A 137 -16.79 -5.32 -4.11
N GLN A 138 -17.05 -6.06 -3.03
CA GLN A 138 -17.83 -7.29 -3.10
C GLN A 138 -19.32 -7.04 -3.39
N GLU A 139 -19.86 -5.94 -2.90
CA GLU A 139 -21.23 -5.49 -3.21
C GLU A 139 -21.39 -5.17 -4.70
N ALA A 140 -20.39 -4.53 -5.30
CA ALA A 140 -20.36 -4.26 -6.75
C ALA A 140 -20.11 -5.53 -7.58
N HIS A 141 -19.28 -6.47 -7.08
CA HIS A 141 -18.82 -7.67 -7.79
C HIS A 141 -18.93 -8.96 -6.95
N PRO A 142 -20.15 -9.45 -6.66
CA PRO A 142 -20.37 -10.58 -5.75
C PRO A 142 -19.80 -11.92 -6.26
N GLU A 143 -19.63 -12.05 -7.56
CA GLU A 143 -19.05 -13.20 -8.25
C GLU A 143 -17.53 -13.26 -8.14
N ASN A 144 -16.86 -12.18 -7.71
CA ASN A 144 -15.41 -12.11 -7.61
C ASN A 144 -14.87 -13.06 -6.52
N ARG A 145 -14.58 -14.30 -6.93
CA ARG A 145 -14.06 -15.35 -6.06
C ARG A 145 -12.71 -14.98 -5.43
N GLN A 146 -11.87 -14.23 -6.16
CA GLN A 146 -10.56 -13.82 -5.66
C GLN A 146 -10.72 -12.84 -4.48
N LEU A 147 -11.63 -11.87 -4.61
CA LEU A 147 -11.96 -10.94 -3.54
C LEU A 147 -12.48 -11.66 -2.29
N ARG A 148 -13.36 -12.65 -2.46
CA ARG A 148 -13.86 -13.48 -1.35
C ARG A 148 -12.75 -14.19 -0.58
N LEU A 149 -11.72 -14.68 -1.28
CA LEU A 149 -10.54 -15.28 -0.65
C LEU A 149 -9.71 -14.26 0.12
N VAL A 150 -9.58 -13.03 -0.40
CA VAL A 150 -8.89 -11.92 0.27
C VAL A 150 -9.64 -11.54 1.56
N ILE A 151 -10.96 -11.35 1.49
CA ILE A 151 -11.81 -11.05 2.66
C ILE A 151 -11.60 -12.10 3.75
N LYS A 152 -11.70 -13.39 3.41
CA LYS A 152 -11.50 -14.49 4.37
C LYS A 152 -10.11 -14.46 5.05
N LYS A 153 -9.06 -14.06 4.32
CA LYS A 153 -7.71 -13.92 4.87
C LYS A 153 -7.60 -12.73 5.84
N VAL A 154 -8.29 -11.63 5.56
CA VAL A 154 -8.26 -10.44 6.41
C VAL A 154 -9.11 -10.64 7.67
N GLU A 155 -10.28 -11.27 7.52
CA GLU A 155 -11.25 -11.52 8.59
C GLU A 155 -10.73 -12.49 9.65
N LYS A 156 -10.14 -13.62 9.22
CA LYS A 156 -9.66 -14.64 10.17
C LYS A 156 -8.26 -14.30 10.67
N LYS A 157 -8.09 -14.30 12.00
CA LYS A 157 -6.75 -14.29 12.62
C LYS A 157 -5.91 -15.47 12.13
N CYS A 158 -4.66 -15.20 11.76
CA CYS A 158 -3.80 -16.24 11.18
C CYS A 158 -3.09 -17.07 12.25
N ASP A 159 -3.52 -18.32 12.42
CA ASP A 159 -2.93 -19.26 13.38
C ASP A 159 -1.43 -19.55 13.12
N GLU A 160 -0.99 -19.47 11.85
CA GLU A 160 0.39 -19.80 11.46
C GLU A 160 1.42 -18.74 11.90
N CYS A 161 1.01 -17.48 11.99
CA CYS A 161 1.90 -16.39 12.41
C CYS A 161 1.39 -15.66 13.65
N SER A 162 0.46 -16.27 14.40
CA SER A 162 -0.25 -15.63 15.51
C SER A 162 -0.80 -14.25 15.12
N ASP A 163 -1.33 -14.16 13.91
CA ASP A 163 -1.86 -12.95 13.28
C ASP A 163 -0.88 -11.79 13.03
N SER A 164 0.41 -11.92 13.36
CA SER A 164 1.43 -10.87 13.15
C SER A 164 1.61 -10.45 11.69
N GLY A 165 1.32 -11.35 10.74
CA GLY A 165 1.60 -11.16 9.31
C GLY A 165 3.06 -11.34 8.92
N PHE A 166 3.97 -11.54 9.88
CA PHE A 166 5.36 -11.85 9.62
C PHE A 166 5.56 -13.33 9.35
N CYS A 167 6.58 -13.64 8.56
CA CYS A 167 6.99 -15.03 8.36
C CYS A 167 7.47 -15.61 9.70
N PRO A 168 6.83 -16.66 10.25
CA PRO A 168 7.20 -17.23 11.56
C PRO A 168 8.62 -17.82 11.55
N HIS A 169 9.14 -18.20 10.38
CA HIS A 169 10.48 -18.78 10.28
C HIS A 169 11.63 -17.77 10.32
N CYS A 170 11.38 -16.52 9.96
CA CYS A 170 12.41 -15.48 9.94
C CYS A 170 12.01 -14.22 10.71
N GLY A 171 10.87 -14.23 11.42
CA GLY A 171 10.36 -13.12 12.21
C GLY A 171 10.29 -11.80 11.44
N GLY A 172 9.91 -11.82 10.16
CA GLY A 172 9.84 -10.58 9.37
C GLY A 172 11.09 -10.24 8.54
N ARG A 173 12.26 -10.83 8.84
CA ARG A 173 13.55 -10.43 8.24
C ARG A 173 13.69 -10.73 6.74
N GLY A 174 12.95 -11.72 6.24
CA GLY A 174 13.15 -12.28 4.90
C GLY A 174 14.48 -13.03 4.74
N THR A 175 15.31 -13.07 5.77
CA THR A 175 16.64 -13.70 5.76
C THR A 175 16.85 -14.46 7.06
N ARG A 176 17.72 -15.47 7.02
CA ARG A 176 18.15 -16.25 8.19
C ARG A 176 19.67 -16.36 8.15
N THR A 177 20.29 -16.30 9.32
CA THR A 177 21.73 -16.52 9.48
C THR A 177 21.93 -17.96 9.91
N LEU A 178 22.73 -18.71 9.16
CA LEU A 178 23.12 -20.08 9.48
C LEU A 178 24.64 -20.18 9.38
N LEU A 179 25.31 -20.56 10.46
CA LEU A 179 26.77 -20.66 10.53
C LEU A 179 27.50 -19.39 10.04
N GLY A 180 26.98 -18.21 10.39
CA GLY A 180 27.53 -16.91 9.97
C GLY A 180 27.14 -16.46 8.55
N PHE A 181 26.50 -17.31 7.75
CA PHE A 181 26.06 -16.95 6.39
C PHE A 181 24.60 -16.49 6.39
N LYS A 182 24.36 -15.28 5.90
CA LYS A 182 23.01 -14.76 5.67
C LYS A 182 22.45 -15.34 4.37
N ARG A 183 21.33 -16.05 4.47
CA ARG A 183 20.60 -16.62 3.32
C ARG A 183 19.18 -16.09 3.28
N ARG A 184 18.61 -16.06 2.07
CA ARG A 184 17.18 -15.80 1.85
C ARG A 184 16.37 -16.83 2.63
N CYS A 185 15.32 -16.38 3.32
CA CYS A 185 14.37 -17.29 3.95
C CYS A 185 13.64 -18.08 2.85
N ASP A 186 13.75 -19.40 2.92
CA ASP A 186 13.14 -20.39 2.02
C ASP A 186 11.62 -20.42 2.15
N LYS A 187 11.09 -20.12 3.35
CA LYS A 187 9.66 -20.19 3.65
C LYS A 187 8.84 -19.01 3.14
N CYS A 188 9.44 -17.83 3.07
CA CYS A 188 8.79 -16.62 2.53
C CYS A 188 9.49 -16.07 1.28
N TRP A 189 10.44 -16.80 0.71
CA TRP A 189 11.21 -16.39 -0.47
C TRP A 189 11.82 -14.99 -0.36
N GLY A 190 12.25 -14.58 0.84
CA GLY A 190 12.83 -13.26 1.05
C GLY A 190 11.85 -12.13 1.38
N GLN A 191 10.55 -12.39 1.35
CA GLN A 191 9.55 -11.34 1.50
C GLN A 191 9.33 -10.89 2.95
N GLY A 192 9.70 -11.72 3.93
CA GLY A 192 9.50 -11.43 5.35
C GLY A 192 8.05 -11.57 5.83
N ILE A 193 7.11 -11.86 4.95
CA ILE A 193 5.68 -11.95 5.29
C ILE A 193 5.20 -13.41 5.42
N CYS A 194 4.12 -13.60 6.16
CA CYS A 194 3.40 -14.88 6.21
C CYS A 194 2.68 -15.12 4.88
N LEU A 195 3.02 -16.17 4.14
CA LEU A 195 2.41 -16.47 2.84
C LEU A 195 0.98 -17.04 2.98
N ARG A 196 0.59 -17.52 4.16
CA ARG A 196 -0.74 -18.07 4.42
C ARG A 196 -1.82 -16.99 4.45
N CYS A 197 -1.58 -15.93 5.21
CA CYS A 197 -2.51 -14.81 5.37
C CYS A 197 -2.09 -13.56 4.61
N GLY A 198 -0.93 -13.56 3.95
CA GLY A 198 -0.53 -12.51 3.04
C GLY A 198 -1.60 -12.28 1.97
N VAL A 199 -2.07 -11.05 1.90
CA VAL A 199 -2.81 -10.48 0.77
C VAL A 199 -1.78 -9.75 -0.08
N LEU A 200 -1.87 -9.83 -1.42
CA LEU A 200 -0.96 -9.10 -2.31
C LEU A 200 -1.45 -7.67 -2.48
#